data_AF-A0A950FMA3-F1
#
_entry.id   AF-A0A950FMA3-F1
#
_cell.length_a   1.000
_cell.length_b   1.000
_cell.length_c   1.000
_cell.angle_alpha   90.00
_cell.angle_beta   90.00
_cell.angle_gamma   90.00
#
_symmetry.space_group_name_H-M   'P 1'
#
loop_
_entity.id
_entity.type
_entity.pdbx_description
1 polymer ?
#
loop_
_entity_poly.entity_id
_entity_poly.type
_entity_poly.pdbx_seq_one_letter_code
_entity_poly.pdbx_strand_id
1 'polypeptide(L)'
;MQLREVTERLDAIAWHEQTDRELRERPGTADTPAAGVEPELRALAAQLDWRALDALERTDGYLVWALRLAPFVEHGAAAERAARHLDDPDWDVRHWARALVRPAS
;
A
#
# COMPACT_ATOMS: atom_id res chain seq x y z
N MET A 1 -10.23 13.83 2.45
CA MET A 1 -8.82 13.96 2.86
C MET A 1 -8.03 14.58 1.70
N GLN A 2 -7.01 15.40 1.96
CA GLN A 2 -6.18 16.01 0.90
C GLN A 2 -5.02 15.10 0.51
N LEU A 3 -4.59 15.10 -0.76
CA LEU A 3 -3.51 14.22 -1.26
C LEU A 3 -2.24 14.28 -0.40
N ARG A 4 -1.83 15.49 0.00
CA ARG A 4 -0.66 15.71 0.86
C ARG A 4 -0.76 14.95 2.19
N GLU A 5 -1.93 14.96 2.81
CA GLU A 5 -2.17 14.26 4.07
C GLU A 5 -2.14 12.74 3.87
N VAL A 6 -2.61 12.24 2.71
CA VAL A 6 -2.51 10.83 2.35
C VAL A 6 -1.04 10.41 2.22
N THR A 7 -0.24 11.16 1.48
CA THR A 7 1.17 10.84 1.26
C THR A 7 1.98 10.93 2.55
N GLU A 8 1.78 11.96 3.37
CA GLU A 8 2.44 12.08 4.70
C GLU A 8 2.12 10.86 5.60
N ARG A 9 0.88 10.36 5.58
CA ARG A 9 0.51 9.15 6.33
C ARG A 9 1.11 7.88 5.75
N LEU A 10 1.19 7.76 4.43
CA LEU A 10 1.83 6.63 3.77
C LEU A 10 3.34 6.59 4.03
N ASP A 11 4.00 7.74 4.08
CA ASP A 11 5.42 7.83 4.40
C ASP A 11 5.70 7.38 5.85
N ALA A 12 4.81 7.74 6.78
CA ALA A 12 4.89 7.24 8.16
C ALA A 12 4.71 5.71 8.23
N ILE A 13 3.76 5.16 7.48
CA ILE A 13 3.55 3.70 7.37
C ILE A 13 4.78 3.02 6.75
N ALA A 14 5.38 3.60 5.72
CA ALA A 14 6.60 3.08 5.08
C ALA A 14 7.77 3.02 6.07
N TRP A 15 7.92 4.06 6.89
CA TRP A 15 8.92 4.10 7.96
C TRP A 15 8.69 3.01 9.00
N HIS A 16 7.44 2.79 9.42
CA HIS A 16 7.08 1.67 10.31
C HIS A 16 7.42 0.31 9.68
N GLU A 17 7.08 0.09 8.41
CA GLU A 17 7.37 -1.16 7.69
C GLU A 17 8.87 -1.45 7.64
N GLN A 18 9.68 -0.42 7.38
CA GLN A 18 11.14 -0.51 7.39
C GLN A 18 11.66 -0.83 8.79
N THR A 19 11.19 -0.11 9.81
CA THR A 19 11.60 -0.31 11.20
C THR A 19 11.27 -1.73 11.67
N ASP A 20 10.06 -2.21 11.40
CA ASP A 20 9.63 -3.58 11.74
C ASP A 20 10.47 -4.65 11.04
N ARG A 21 10.94 -4.39 9.82
CA ARG A 21 11.87 -5.29 9.12
C ARG A 21 13.25 -5.28 9.81
N GLU A 22 13.79 -4.10 10.10
CA GLU A 22 15.09 -3.97 10.77
C GLU A 22 15.11 -4.62 12.17
N LEU A 23 14.03 -4.47 12.93
CA LEU A 23 13.88 -5.10 14.25
C LEU A 23 13.78 -6.63 14.15
N ARG A 24 13.06 -7.17 13.15
CA ARG A 24 13.00 -8.62 12.89
C ARG A 24 14.34 -9.21 12.49
N GLU A 25 15.14 -8.46 11.74
CA GLU A 25 16.50 -8.87 11.34
C GLU A 25 17.52 -8.76 12.48
N ARG A 26 17.19 -8.03 13.56
CA ARG A 26 18.05 -7.83 14.74
C ARG A 26 17.28 -8.13 16.04
N PRO A 27 17.10 -9.41 16.41
CA PRO A 27 16.19 -9.83 17.49
C PRO A 27 16.53 -9.36 18.91
N GLY A 28 17.63 -8.62 19.12
CA GLY A 28 18.13 -8.22 20.44
C GLY A 28 17.79 -6.80 20.89
N THR A 29 17.12 -5.99 20.07
CA THR A 29 16.96 -4.54 20.29
C THR A 29 15.52 -4.05 20.41
N ALA A 30 14.52 -4.94 20.28
CA ALA A 30 13.12 -4.55 20.17
C ALA A 30 12.26 -5.13 21.29
N ASP A 31 11.86 -4.32 22.26
CA ASP A 31 10.85 -4.68 23.29
C ASP A 31 9.40 -4.42 22.81
N THR A 32 9.22 -3.87 21.60
CA THR A 32 7.89 -3.50 21.07
C THR A 32 7.50 -4.43 19.92
N PRO A 33 6.30 -5.05 19.95
CA PRO A 33 5.83 -5.89 18.87
C PRO A 33 5.52 -5.07 17.61
N ALA A 34 5.89 -5.61 16.45
CA ALA A 34 5.54 -5.05 15.14
C ALA A 34 4.02 -4.90 15.00
N ALA A 35 3.54 -3.67 14.81
CA ALA A 35 2.11 -3.36 14.73
C ALA A 35 1.46 -3.84 13.42
N GLY A 36 2.28 -4.11 12.40
CA GLY A 36 1.85 -4.58 11.09
C GLY A 36 1.25 -3.46 10.24
N VAL A 37 1.59 -3.46 8.96
CA VAL A 37 1.21 -2.39 8.01
C VAL A 37 -0.26 -2.45 7.58
N GLU A 38 -0.85 -3.65 7.52
CA GLU A 38 -2.20 -3.84 6.98
C GLU A 38 -3.30 -3.12 7.78
N PRO A 39 -3.35 -3.17 9.13
CA PRO A 39 -4.33 -2.41 9.91
C PRO A 39 -4.28 -0.91 9.63
N GLU A 40 -3.08 -0.34 9.52
CA GLU A 40 -2.89 1.09 9.23
C GLU A 40 -3.38 1.44 7.82
N LEU A 41 -3.09 0.59 6.82
CA LEU A 41 -3.61 0.75 5.46
C LEU A 41 -5.13 0.67 5.40
N ARG A 42 -5.77 -0.27 6.11
CA ARG A 42 -7.24 -0.34 6.20
C ARG A 42 -7.82 0.93 6.84
N ALA A 43 -7.22 1.39 7.93
CA ALA A 43 -7.67 2.60 8.62
C ALA A 43 -7.52 3.86 7.76
N LEU A 44 -6.48 3.93 6.94
CA LEU A 44 -6.28 4.99 5.96
C LEU A 44 -7.31 4.90 4.82
N ALA A 45 -7.49 3.71 4.25
CA ALA A 45 -8.43 3.48 3.15
C ALA A 45 -9.88 3.83 3.50
N ALA A 46 -10.30 3.61 4.75
CA ALA A 46 -11.63 4.00 5.23
C ALA A 46 -11.91 5.52 5.15
N GLN A 47 -10.88 6.34 4.95
CA GLN A 47 -10.95 7.80 4.85
C GLN A 47 -10.72 8.32 3.42
N LEU A 48 -10.51 7.41 2.47
CA LEU A 48 -10.20 7.71 1.08
C LEU A 48 -11.41 7.44 0.17
N ASP A 49 -11.49 8.22 -0.90
CA ASP A 49 -12.35 7.93 -2.04
C ASP A 49 -11.52 7.53 -3.26
N TRP A 50 -12.22 7.13 -4.33
CA TRP A 50 -11.59 6.73 -5.58
C TRP A 50 -10.76 7.85 -6.23
N ARG A 51 -11.14 9.11 -6.06
CA ARG A 51 -10.42 10.26 -6.63
C ARG A 51 -9.06 10.44 -5.98
N ALA A 52 -8.99 10.26 -4.66
CA ALA A 52 -7.73 10.29 -3.93
C ALA A 52 -6.81 9.14 -4.37
N LEU A 53 -7.36 7.95 -4.60
CA LEU A 53 -6.60 6.81 -5.12
C LEU A 53 -6.03 7.08 -6.52
N ASP A 54 -6.85 7.69 -7.38
CA ASP A 54 -6.47 8.11 -8.72
C ASP A 54 -5.37 9.19 -8.73
N ALA A 55 -5.41 10.12 -7.78
CA ALA A 55 -4.37 11.11 -7.61
C ALA A 55 -3.06 10.47 -7.11
N LEU A 56 -3.17 9.51 -6.19
CA LEU A 56 -2.03 8.76 -5.66
C LEU A 56 -1.34 7.90 -6.75
N GLU A 57 -2.11 7.24 -7.63
CA GLU A 57 -1.56 6.47 -8.75
C GLU A 57 -0.70 7.33 -9.70
N ARG A 58 -1.03 8.61 -9.86
CA ARG A 58 -0.29 9.56 -10.71
C ARG A 58 0.85 10.27 -9.98
N THR A 59 1.01 10.02 -8.69
CA THR A 59 2.07 10.64 -7.87
C THR A 59 3.29 9.75 -7.89
N ASP A 60 4.44 10.31 -8.28
CA ASP A 60 5.70 9.58 -8.40
C ASP A 60 6.09 8.90 -7.07
N GLY A 61 6.47 7.63 -7.12
CA GLY A 61 6.79 6.81 -5.94
C GLY A 61 5.60 6.22 -5.17
N TYR A 62 4.35 6.56 -5.50
CA TYR A 62 3.16 6.10 -4.73
C TYR A 62 2.29 5.05 -5.44
N LEU A 63 2.67 4.60 -6.65
CA LEU A 63 1.93 3.59 -7.39
C LEU A 63 1.72 2.29 -6.60
N VAL A 64 2.76 1.81 -5.90
CA VAL A 64 2.68 0.62 -5.05
C VAL A 64 1.65 0.81 -3.93
N TRP A 65 1.62 1.98 -3.29
CA TRP A 65 0.66 2.28 -2.25
C TRP A 65 -0.77 2.38 -2.79
N ALA A 66 -0.95 2.96 -3.98
CA ALA A 66 -2.24 2.96 -4.65
C ALA A 66 -2.75 1.54 -4.92
N LEU A 67 -1.88 0.63 -5.37
CA LEU A 67 -2.24 -0.79 -5.54
C LEU A 67 -2.58 -1.46 -4.20
N ARG A 68 -1.79 -1.23 -3.14
CA ARG A 68 -2.05 -1.79 -1.80
C ARG A 68 -3.36 -1.28 -1.17
N LEU A 69 -3.75 -0.04 -1.46
CA LEU A 69 -5.00 0.55 -0.96
C LEU A 69 -6.23 0.17 -1.78
N ALA A 70 -6.06 -0.15 -3.07
CA ALA A 70 -7.16 -0.39 -4.01
C ALA A 70 -8.21 -1.41 -3.53
N PRO A 71 -7.86 -2.56 -2.92
CA PRO A 71 -8.85 -3.47 -2.35
C PRO A 71 -9.77 -2.79 -1.34
N PHE A 72 -9.24 -1.90 -0.51
CA PHE A 72 -9.99 -1.35 0.61
C PHE A 72 -10.85 -0.15 0.22
N VAL A 73 -10.52 0.51 -0.89
CA VAL A 73 -11.23 1.71 -1.39
C VAL A 73 -12.23 1.36 -2.49
N GLU A 74 -11.87 0.46 -3.42
CA GLU A 74 -12.67 0.13 -4.61
C GLU A 74 -12.69 -1.38 -4.90
N HIS A 75 -13.34 -2.17 -4.02
CA HIS A 75 -13.32 -3.64 -4.09
C HIS A 75 -13.64 -4.23 -5.48
N GLY A 76 -14.52 -3.59 -6.26
CA GLY A 76 -14.89 -4.03 -7.61
C GLY A 76 -13.95 -3.60 -8.74
N ALA A 77 -13.13 -2.57 -8.54
CA ALA A 77 -12.24 -2.00 -9.57
C ALA A 77 -10.75 -2.27 -9.31
N ALA A 78 -10.40 -2.84 -8.15
CA ALA A 78 -9.01 -3.12 -7.78
C ALA A 78 -8.29 -4.03 -8.81
N ALA A 79 -8.96 -5.08 -9.29
CA ALA A 79 -8.41 -5.99 -10.29
C ALA A 79 -8.24 -5.30 -11.66
N GLU A 80 -9.18 -4.45 -12.06
CA GLU A 80 -9.09 -3.67 -13.31
C GLU A 80 -7.95 -2.65 -13.25
N ARG A 81 -7.80 -1.96 -12.12
CA ARG A 81 -6.67 -1.06 -11.85
C ARG A 81 -5.34 -1.80 -11.94
N ALA A 82 -5.26 -2.97 -11.31
CA ALA A 82 -4.07 -3.82 -11.31
C ALA A 82 -3.70 -4.34 -12.70
N ALA A 83 -4.68 -4.65 -13.55
CA ALA A 83 -4.45 -5.18 -14.90
C ALA A 83 -3.58 -4.26 -15.77
N ARG A 84 -3.62 -2.95 -15.53
CA ARG A 84 -2.79 -1.94 -16.22
C ARG A 84 -1.29 -2.05 -15.91
N HIS A 85 -0.94 -2.72 -14.81
CA HIS A 85 0.39 -2.70 -14.20
C HIS A 85 1.03 -4.09 -14.10
N LEU A 86 0.45 -5.11 -14.74
CA LEU A 86 0.93 -6.50 -14.65
C LEU A 86 2.33 -6.72 -15.27
N ASP A 87 2.68 -5.87 -16.24
CA ASP A 87 3.92 -5.91 -17.01
C ASP A 87 4.84 -4.70 -16.75
N ASP A 88 4.59 -3.94 -15.67
CA ASP A 88 5.41 -2.79 -15.29
C ASP A 88 6.89 -3.21 -15.11
N PRO A 89 7.90 -2.42 -15.52
CA PRO A 89 9.32 -2.79 -15.31
C PRO A 89 9.71 -2.92 -13.83
N ASP A 90 9.04 -2.20 -12.92
CA ASP A 90 9.27 -2.28 -11.49
C ASP A 90 8.72 -3.59 -10.91
N TRP A 91 9.55 -4.30 -10.14
CA TRP A 91 9.17 -5.57 -9.54
C TRP A 91 8.09 -5.43 -8.46
N ASP A 92 8.14 -4.38 -7.63
CA ASP A 92 7.17 -4.17 -6.55
C ASP A 92 5.78 -3.86 -7.12
N VAL A 93 5.73 -3.03 -8.16
CA VAL A 93 4.48 -2.71 -8.87
C VAL A 93 3.85 -3.98 -9.44
N ARG A 94 4.61 -4.80 -10.18
CA ARG A 94 4.12 -6.08 -10.70
C ARG A 94 3.68 -7.03 -9.60
N HIS A 95 4.44 -7.11 -8.50
CA HIS A 95 4.13 -7.98 -7.38
C HIS A 95 2.73 -7.67 -6.82
N TRP A 96 2.48 -6.39 -6.51
CA TRP A 96 1.21 -5.96 -5.95
C TRP A 96 0.07 -6.01 -6.97
N ALA A 97 0.30 -5.66 -8.22
CA ALA A 97 -0.69 -5.84 -9.28
C ALA A 97 -1.13 -7.32 -9.41
N ARG A 98 -0.17 -8.25 -9.38
CA ARG A 98 -0.46 -9.69 -9.42
C ARG A 98 -1.20 -10.20 -8.19
N ALA A 99 -0.94 -9.63 -7.02
CA ALA A 99 -1.66 -10.01 -5.79
C ALA A 99 -3.17 -9.70 -5.89
N LEU A 100 -3.55 -8.66 -6.64
CA LEU A 100 -4.94 -8.22 -6.78
C LEU A 100 -5.75 -9.02 -7.81
N VAL A 101 -5.10 -9.58 -8.83
CA VAL A 101 -5.78 -10.35 -9.89
C VAL A 101 -5.81 -11.85 -9.61
N ARG A 102 -5.09 -12.33 -8.58
CA ARG A 102 -5.15 -13.74 -8.18
C ARG A 102 -6.47 -14.00 -7.45
N PRO A 103 -7.22 -15.05 -7.82
CA PRO A 103 -8.40 -15.44 -7.07
C PRO A 103 -7.97 -15.85 -5.65
N ALA A 104 -8.65 -15.30 -4.64
CA ALA A 104 -8.52 -15.77 -3.26
C ALA A 104 -8.89 -17.26 -3.24
N SER A 105 -7.90 -18.10 -2.96
CA SER A 105 -8.04 -19.56 -2.87
C SER A 105 -8.65 -19.96 -1.54
#